data_AF-A0A392MQU1-F1
#
_entry.id   AF-A0A392MQU1-F1
#
_cell.length_a   1.000
_cell.length_b   1.000
_cell.length_c   1.000
_cell.angle_alpha   90.00
_cell.angle_beta   90.00
_cell.angle_gamma   90.00
#
_symmetry.space_group_name_H-M   'P 1'
#
loop_
_entity.id
_entity.type
_entity.pdbx_description
1 polymer ?
#
loop_
_entity_poly.entity_id
_entity_poly.type
_entity_poly.pdbx_seq_one_letter_code
_entity_poly.pdbx_strand_id
1 'polypeptide(L)'
;MTDPSRIIGSLYRAGLLARYTEQVINHGVSVNQMKETMSVFKEIFQMPEEYKKKLCTNDPSKPCKMFTSSFNYATEKVHLWRDSLRHPCYPLEQWQHLWPENPTTYRECVGDFSNEVKELGSRIMNLISEGLGLKCGYFDNDLTGSMILSVNHYPSCPEPSLTLGMSKHSDPNLITILMQDDVSGLQVLKDGKWIAVE
;
A
#
# COMPACT_ATOMS: atom_id res chain seq x y z
N MET A 1 20.99 -8.46 18.13
CA MET A 1 20.22 -7.20 18.35
C MET A 1 20.80 -6.14 17.45
N THR A 2 19.98 -5.54 16.59
CA THR A 2 20.36 -4.45 15.69
C THR A 2 20.46 -3.15 16.51
N ASP A 3 21.54 -2.40 16.32
CA ASP A 3 21.78 -1.11 16.98
C ASP A 3 20.72 -0.08 16.53
N PRO A 4 19.88 0.47 17.44
CA PRO A 4 18.89 1.49 17.12
C PRO A 4 19.49 2.71 16.41
N SER A 5 20.73 3.07 16.72
CA SER A 5 21.43 4.19 16.10
C SER A 5 21.73 3.96 14.61
N ARG A 6 21.95 2.70 14.19
CA ARG A 6 22.08 2.34 12.76
C ARG A 6 20.74 2.41 12.04
N ILE A 7 19.65 1.99 12.69
CA ILE A 7 18.29 2.06 12.11
C ILE A 7 17.89 3.54 11.92
N ILE A 8 18.10 4.36 12.96
CA ILE A 8 17.85 5.81 12.91
C ILE A 8 18.73 6.47 11.85
N GLY A 9 20.01 6.09 11.76
CA GLY A 9 20.91 6.61 10.73
C GLY A 9 20.50 6.25 9.29
N SER A 10 19.94 5.06 9.07
CA SER A 10 19.39 4.66 7.78
C SER A 10 18.09 5.39 7.46
N LEU A 11 17.16 5.48 8.43
CA LEU A 11 15.89 6.19 8.27
C LEU A 11 16.08 7.69 8.09
N TYR A 12 17.05 8.29 8.77
CA TYR A 12 17.40 9.71 8.61
C TYR A 12 17.94 9.99 7.21
N ARG A 13 18.82 9.12 6.67
CA ARG A 13 19.28 9.23 5.28
C ARG A 13 18.14 9.02 4.29
N ALA A 14 17.23 8.08 4.56
CA ALA A 14 16.05 7.86 3.73
C ALA A 14 15.12 9.09 3.72
N GLY A 15 14.88 9.68 4.90
CA GLY A 15 14.02 10.84 5.10
C GLY A 15 14.57 12.15 4.53
N LEU A 16 15.87 12.44 4.69
CA LEU A 16 16.50 13.64 4.12
C LEU A 16 16.55 13.63 2.59
N LEU A 17 16.45 12.45 1.99
CA LEU A 17 16.61 12.29 0.56
C LEU A 17 15.30 12.07 -0.17
N ALA A 18 14.15 11.89 0.50
CA ALA A 18 12.80 11.82 -0.08
C ALA A 18 12.67 10.93 -1.34
N ARG A 19 13.62 10.01 -1.55
CA ARG A 19 13.86 9.30 -2.82
C ARG A 19 14.23 7.83 -2.62
N TYR A 20 14.13 7.31 -1.40
CA TYR A 20 14.55 5.95 -1.10
C TYR A 20 13.37 5.10 -0.64
N THR A 21 13.13 4.04 -1.39
CA THR A 21 12.44 2.85 -0.89
C THR A 21 13.46 2.04 -0.10
N GLU A 22 13.19 1.84 1.19
CA GLU A 22 13.99 0.99 2.06
C GLU A 22 13.19 -0.25 2.43
N GLN A 23 13.85 -1.40 2.43
CA GLN A 23 13.22 -2.63 2.92
C GLN A 23 13.38 -2.73 4.43
N VAL A 24 12.25 -2.92 5.10
CA VAL A 24 12.24 -3.19 6.54
C VAL A 24 12.17 -4.69 6.71
N ILE A 25 13.20 -5.29 7.30
CA ILE A 25 13.22 -6.71 7.69
C ILE A 25 13.04 -6.84 9.19
N ASN A 26 12.59 -8.01 9.67
CA ASN A 26 12.29 -8.25 11.09
C ASN A 26 11.28 -7.23 11.66
N HIS A 27 10.31 -6.80 10.85
CA HIS A 27 9.30 -5.79 11.18
C HIS A 27 8.25 -6.25 12.21
N GLY A 28 8.21 -7.54 12.55
CA GLY A 28 7.29 -8.09 13.56
C GLY A 28 5.88 -8.43 13.07
N VAL A 29 5.47 -7.96 11.88
CA VAL A 29 4.27 -8.47 11.18
C VAL A 29 4.46 -9.96 10.86
N SER A 30 3.46 -10.78 11.14
CA SER A 30 3.55 -12.24 10.98
C SER A 30 3.63 -12.64 9.50
N VAL A 31 4.57 -13.53 9.16
CA VAL A 31 4.69 -14.06 7.78
C VAL A 31 3.43 -14.81 7.36
N ASN A 32 2.77 -15.51 8.29
CA ASN A 32 1.51 -16.21 7.99
C ASN A 32 0.40 -15.20 7.72
N GLN A 33 0.28 -14.15 8.54
CA GLN A 33 -0.70 -13.07 8.32
C GLN A 33 -0.51 -12.41 6.94
N MET A 34 0.74 -12.12 6.57
CA MET A 34 1.06 -11.54 5.26
C MET A 34 0.64 -12.47 4.10
N LYS A 35 0.93 -13.77 4.21
CA LYS A 35 0.56 -14.77 3.20
C LYS A 35 -0.95 -14.93 3.05
N GLU A 36 -1.66 -15.03 4.17
CA GLU A 36 -3.12 -15.14 4.19
C GLU A 36 -3.77 -13.90 3.59
N THR A 37 -3.30 -12.72 3.99
CA THR A 37 -3.80 -11.44 3.46
C THR A 37 -3.55 -11.33 1.95
N MET A 38 -2.35 -11.71 1.48
CA MET A 38 -2.03 -11.75 0.06
C MET A 38 -2.93 -12.74 -0.70
N SER A 39 -3.25 -13.90 -0.11
CA SER A 39 -4.17 -14.87 -0.71
C SER A 39 -5.57 -14.29 -0.88
N VAL A 40 -6.09 -13.63 0.15
CA VAL A 40 -7.40 -12.94 0.13
C VAL A 40 -7.43 -11.85 -0.94
N PHE A 41 -6.34 -11.09 -1.08
CA PHE A 41 -6.21 -10.10 -2.16
C PHE A 41 -6.20 -10.75 -3.55
N LYS A 42 -5.49 -11.85 -3.74
CA LYS A 42 -5.53 -12.59 -5.03
C LYS A 42 -6.94 -13.11 -5.33
N GLU A 43 -7.61 -13.64 -4.32
CA GLU A 43 -8.96 -14.19 -4.45
C GLU A 43 -10.00 -13.14 -4.88
N ILE A 44 -9.98 -11.93 -4.32
CA ILE A 44 -10.95 -10.89 -4.72
C ILE A 44 -10.83 -10.48 -6.20
N PHE A 45 -9.62 -10.51 -6.79
CA PHE A 45 -9.44 -10.24 -8.22
C PHE A 45 -9.84 -11.42 -9.11
N GLN A 46 -9.88 -12.64 -8.55
CA GLN A 46 -10.36 -13.85 -9.23
C GLN A 46 -11.88 -14.03 -9.13
N MET A 47 -12.57 -13.22 -8.33
CA MET A 47 -14.04 -13.26 -8.22
C MET A 47 -14.73 -13.01 -9.56
N PRO A 48 -15.97 -13.51 -9.74
CA PRO A 48 -16.76 -13.28 -10.95
C PRO A 48 -16.87 -11.78 -11.29
N GLU A 49 -16.89 -11.46 -12.58
CA GLU A 49 -17.00 -10.07 -13.04
C GLU A 49 -18.23 -9.36 -12.48
N GLU A 50 -19.36 -10.05 -12.34
CA GLU A 50 -20.58 -9.49 -11.76
C GLU A 50 -20.38 -9.02 -10.31
N TYR A 51 -19.52 -9.70 -9.55
CA TYR A 51 -19.15 -9.29 -8.21
C TYR A 51 -18.23 -8.06 -8.26
N LYS A 52 -17.15 -8.14 -9.05
CA LYS A 52 -16.17 -7.04 -9.18
C LYS A 52 -16.82 -5.74 -9.69
N LYS A 53 -17.76 -5.83 -10.64
CA LYS A 53 -18.53 -4.69 -11.16
C LYS A 53 -19.32 -3.96 -10.08
N LYS A 54 -19.78 -4.63 -9.01
CA LYS A 54 -20.46 -3.97 -7.88
C LYS A 54 -19.54 -3.08 -7.07
N LEU A 55 -18.23 -3.37 -7.08
CA LEU A 55 -17.19 -2.55 -6.43
C LEU A 55 -16.75 -1.38 -7.32
N CYS A 56 -17.02 -1.43 -8.63
CA CYS A 56 -16.78 -0.34 -9.56
C CYS A 56 -17.91 0.71 -9.44
N THR A 57 -17.79 1.62 -8.48
CA THR A 57 -18.85 2.60 -8.17
C THR A 57 -18.33 4.02 -8.01
N ASN A 58 -19.12 4.98 -8.51
CA ASN A 58 -18.91 6.42 -8.30
C ASN A 58 -19.68 6.96 -7.08
N ASP A 59 -20.43 6.11 -6.38
CA ASP A 59 -21.19 6.49 -5.19
C ASP A 59 -20.23 6.99 -4.08
N PRO A 60 -20.38 8.23 -3.60
CA PRO A 60 -19.52 8.76 -2.54
C PRO A 60 -19.77 8.08 -1.18
N SER A 61 -20.91 7.44 -0.97
CA SER A 61 -21.23 6.69 0.24
C SER A 61 -20.55 5.32 0.32
N LYS A 62 -19.95 4.86 -0.79
CA LYS A 62 -19.25 3.58 -0.89
C LYS A 62 -17.74 3.82 -0.97
N PRO A 63 -17.01 3.79 0.16
CA PRO A 63 -15.60 4.15 0.19
C PRO A 63 -14.69 3.04 -0.38
N CYS A 64 -15.18 1.81 -0.50
CA CYS A 64 -14.48 0.72 -1.16
C CYS A 64 -14.76 0.72 -2.66
N LYS A 65 -13.71 0.90 -3.47
CA LYS A 65 -13.82 1.08 -4.92
C LYS A 65 -12.81 0.22 -5.66
N MET A 66 -13.29 -0.49 -6.67
CA MET A 66 -12.46 -1.14 -7.67
C MET A 66 -12.45 -0.30 -8.96
N PHE A 67 -11.30 -0.20 -9.61
CA PHE A 67 -11.14 0.51 -10.88
C PHE A 67 -10.03 -0.11 -11.73
N THR A 68 -10.19 -0.02 -13.04
CA THR A 68 -9.19 -0.43 -14.02
C THR A 68 -8.36 0.79 -14.42
N SER A 69 -7.04 0.62 -14.55
CA SER A 69 -6.06 1.67 -14.82
C SER A 69 -6.03 2.77 -13.74
N SER A 70 -6.96 3.74 -13.81
CA SER A 70 -7.08 4.85 -12.87
C SER A 70 -8.55 5.19 -12.59
N PHE A 71 -8.79 6.09 -11.62
CA PHE A 71 -10.12 6.61 -11.33
C PHE A 71 -10.75 7.38 -12.51
N ASN A 72 -9.93 7.81 -13.48
CA ASN A 72 -10.34 8.64 -14.61
C ASN A 72 -10.22 7.87 -15.93
N TYR A 73 -10.54 6.57 -15.94
CA TYR A 73 -10.41 5.70 -17.12
C TYR A 73 -10.95 6.34 -18.41
N ALA A 74 -12.12 6.98 -18.36
CA ALA A 74 -12.75 7.56 -19.56
C ALA A 74 -12.01 8.78 -20.16
N THR A 75 -11.14 9.44 -19.39
CA THR A 75 -10.50 10.71 -19.80
C THR A 75 -8.98 10.66 -19.75
N GLU A 76 -8.39 9.56 -19.31
CA GLU A 76 -6.94 9.40 -19.29
C GLU A 76 -6.37 9.22 -20.70
N LYS A 77 -5.17 9.78 -20.93
CA LYS A 77 -4.50 9.70 -22.24
C LYS A 77 -3.84 8.35 -22.49
N VAL A 78 -3.48 7.66 -21.41
CA VAL A 78 -2.78 6.38 -21.44
C VAL A 78 -3.42 5.50 -20.38
N HIS A 79 -3.92 4.33 -20.80
CA HIS A 79 -4.43 3.32 -19.89
C HIS A 79 -3.26 2.51 -19.32
N LEU A 80 -3.25 2.37 -18.00
CA LEU A 80 -2.29 1.59 -17.23
C LEU A 80 -2.74 0.12 -17.16
N TRP A 81 -1.78 -0.80 -17.21
CA TRP A 81 -2.04 -2.23 -17.21
C TRP A 81 -2.23 -2.78 -15.79
N ARG A 82 -3.34 -2.38 -15.16
CA ARG A 82 -3.67 -2.74 -13.78
C ARG A 82 -5.17 -2.71 -13.51
N ASP A 83 -5.59 -3.50 -12.54
CA ASP A 83 -6.80 -3.26 -11.76
C ASP A 83 -6.39 -2.88 -10.32
N SER A 84 -7.24 -2.15 -9.62
CA SER A 84 -6.97 -1.77 -8.25
C SER A 84 -8.22 -1.71 -7.40
N LEU A 85 -8.08 -2.16 -6.15
CA LEU A 85 -9.06 -2.03 -5.09
C LEU A 85 -8.53 -1.04 -4.06
N ARG A 86 -9.33 -0.02 -3.73
CA ARG A 86 -8.95 0.99 -2.75
C ARG A 86 -10.05 1.18 -1.73
N HIS A 87 -9.70 1.24 -0.46
CA HIS A 87 -10.61 1.62 0.62
C HIS A 87 -9.86 2.19 1.83
N PRO A 88 -10.49 3.04 2.64
CA PRO A 88 -9.96 3.38 3.95
C PRO A 88 -9.94 2.13 4.83
N CYS A 89 -8.90 2.00 5.66
CA CYS A 89 -8.75 0.87 6.57
C CYS A 89 -8.47 1.25 8.04
N TYR A 90 -8.25 2.53 8.35
CA TYR A 90 -8.18 2.99 9.74
C TYR A 90 -8.90 4.33 9.92
N PRO A 91 -9.64 4.54 11.03
CA PRO A 91 -9.92 3.59 12.12
C PRO A 91 -10.85 2.43 11.69
N LEU A 92 -10.57 1.21 12.15
CA LEU A 92 -11.23 -0.01 11.64
C LEU A 92 -12.74 -0.01 11.88
N GLU A 93 -13.17 0.39 13.06
CA GLU A 93 -14.57 0.45 13.47
C GLU A 93 -15.43 1.32 12.54
N GLN A 94 -14.81 2.32 11.91
CA GLN A 94 -15.49 3.20 10.97
C GLN A 94 -15.62 2.59 9.57
N TRP A 95 -14.69 1.73 9.16
CA TRP A 95 -14.55 1.34 7.75
C TRP A 95 -14.79 -0.13 7.46
N GLN A 96 -14.50 -1.05 8.40
CA GLN A 96 -14.47 -2.49 8.16
C GLN A 96 -15.80 -3.04 7.63
N HIS A 97 -16.93 -2.51 8.11
CA HIS A 97 -18.27 -2.90 7.68
C HIS A 97 -18.61 -2.49 6.23
N LEU A 98 -17.83 -1.59 5.62
CA LEU A 98 -18.00 -1.10 4.25
C LEU A 98 -17.05 -1.76 3.23
N TRP A 99 -16.20 -2.69 3.69
CA TRP A 99 -15.30 -3.45 2.84
C TRP A 99 -16.03 -4.60 2.12
N PRO A 100 -15.39 -5.27 1.15
CA PRO A 100 -15.95 -6.43 0.47
C PRO A 100 -16.45 -7.50 1.44
N GLU A 101 -17.65 -8.03 1.16
CA GLU A 101 -18.22 -9.18 1.88
C GLU A 101 -17.64 -10.52 1.41
N ASN A 102 -17.10 -10.55 0.18
CA ASN A 102 -16.48 -11.73 -0.41
C ASN A 102 -15.06 -11.36 -0.89
N PRO A 103 -14.07 -12.24 -0.67
CA PRO A 103 -14.17 -13.50 0.06
C PRO A 103 -14.58 -13.29 1.53
N THR A 104 -15.26 -14.26 2.14
CA THR A 104 -15.87 -14.10 3.48
C THR A 104 -14.84 -13.80 4.57
N THR A 105 -13.60 -14.22 4.36
CA THR A 105 -12.43 -13.94 5.21
C THR A 105 -11.83 -12.55 5.01
N TYR A 106 -12.28 -11.77 4.00
CA TYR A 106 -11.67 -10.49 3.65
C TYR A 106 -11.61 -9.53 4.84
N ARG A 107 -12.74 -9.32 5.51
CA ARG A 107 -12.84 -8.29 6.56
C ARG A 107 -12.00 -8.60 7.79
N GLU A 108 -11.99 -9.85 8.23
CA GLU A 108 -11.21 -10.30 9.37
C GLU A 108 -9.72 -10.26 9.05
N CYS A 109 -9.30 -10.96 7.99
CA CYS A 109 -7.90 -11.08 7.60
C CYS A 109 -7.25 -9.71 7.29
N VAL A 110 -7.92 -8.87 6.49
CA VAL A 110 -7.42 -7.53 6.16
C VAL A 110 -7.48 -6.59 7.36
N GLY A 111 -8.42 -6.81 8.29
CA GLY A 111 -8.54 -6.04 9.53
C GLY A 111 -7.35 -6.27 10.46
N ASP A 112 -7.04 -7.54 10.72
CA ASP A 112 -5.89 -7.93 11.55
C ASP A 112 -4.57 -7.45 10.94
N PHE A 113 -4.39 -7.64 9.63
CA PHE A 113 -3.23 -7.12 8.92
C PHE A 113 -3.13 -5.59 8.98
N SER A 114 -4.25 -4.87 8.85
CA SER A 114 -4.26 -3.41 8.94
C SER A 114 -3.82 -2.92 10.33
N ASN A 115 -4.21 -3.61 11.41
CA ASN A 115 -3.71 -3.30 12.75
C ASN A 115 -2.19 -3.51 12.86
N GLU A 116 -1.67 -4.65 12.40
CA GLU A 116 -0.23 -4.93 12.43
C GLU A 116 0.58 -3.89 11.64
N VAL A 117 0.09 -3.50 10.45
CA VAL A 117 0.73 -2.49 9.60
C VAL A 117 0.64 -1.10 10.21
N LYS A 118 -0.48 -0.74 10.85
CA LYS A 118 -0.61 0.53 11.57
C LYS A 118 0.41 0.63 12.71
N GLU A 119 0.56 -0.42 13.50
CA GLU A 119 1.56 -0.45 14.58
C GLU A 119 3.00 -0.42 14.05
N LEU A 120 3.27 -1.08 12.91
CA LEU A 120 4.54 -0.93 12.20
C LEU A 120 4.77 0.53 11.76
N GLY A 121 3.79 1.15 11.12
CA GLY A 121 3.86 2.55 10.68
C GLY A 121 4.14 3.50 11.85
N SER A 122 3.41 3.37 12.96
CA SER A 122 3.64 4.18 14.17
C SER A 122 5.07 4.03 14.72
N ARG A 123 5.61 2.81 14.75
CA ARG A 123 7.01 2.59 15.18
C ARG A 123 8.01 3.25 14.24
N ILE A 124 7.81 3.14 12.92
CA ILE A 124 8.68 3.80 11.92
C ILE A 124 8.61 5.32 12.08
N MET A 125 7.42 5.89 12.25
CA MET A 125 7.24 7.33 12.43
C MET A 125 7.90 7.85 13.71
N ASN A 126 7.88 7.08 14.79
CA ASN A 126 8.59 7.41 16.03
C ASN A 126 10.11 7.40 15.85
N LEU A 127 10.66 6.42 15.12
CA LEU A 127 12.09 6.38 14.80
C LEU A 127 12.51 7.55 13.88
N ILE A 128 11.67 7.93 12.92
CA ILE A 128 11.89 9.12 12.09
C ILE A 128 11.87 10.38 12.96
N SER A 129 10.92 10.50 13.89
CA SER A 129 10.85 11.62 14.83
C SER A 129 12.14 11.74 15.64
N GLU A 130 12.61 10.64 16.22
CA GLU A 130 13.87 10.59 16.97
C GLU A 130 15.06 11.00 16.10
N GLY A 131 15.18 10.47 14.89
CA GLY A 131 16.25 10.82 13.96
C GLY A 131 16.26 12.28 13.55
N LEU A 132 15.10 12.93 13.51
CA LEU A 132 14.95 14.36 13.26
C LEU A 132 15.15 15.23 14.52
N GLY A 133 15.41 14.63 15.68
CA GLY A 133 15.50 15.35 16.95
C GLY A 133 14.15 15.87 17.46
N LEU A 134 13.04 15.29 16.98
CA LEU A 134 11.68 15.62 17.40
C LEU A 134 11.28 14.78 18.61
N LYS A 135 10.28 15.26 19.36
CA LYS A 135 9.70 14.50 20.48
C LYS A 135 9.06 13.20 19.99
N CYS A 136 9.08 12.16 20.82
CA CYS A 136 8.28 10.96 20.59
C CYS A 136 6.79 11.33 20.43
N GLY A 137 6.10 10.69 19.48
CA GLY A 137 4.72 10.99 19.13
C GLY A 137 4.52 12.35 18.46
N TYR A 138 5.55 12.95 17.85
CA TYR A 138 5.40 14.19 17.10
C TYR A 138 4.35 14.09 15.99
N PHE A 139 4.31 12.94 15.31
CA PHE A 139 3.34 12.65 14.24
C PHE A 139 2.04 12.00 14.72
N ASP A 140 1.88 11.73 16.03
CA ASP A 140 0.69 11.11 16.62
C ASP A 140 -0.46 12.14 16.71
N ASN A 141 -0.89 12.61 15.55
CA ASN A 141 -1.97 13.57 15.35
C ASN A 141 -2.76 13.18 14.08
N ASP A 142 -3.57 14.08 13.55
CA ASP A 142 -4.40 13.81 12.37
C ASP A 142 -3.59 13.33 11.14
N LEU A 143 -2.28 13.60 11.09
CA LEU A 143 -1.38 13.12 10.03
C LEU A 143 -1.24 11.59 9.97
N THR A 144 -1.38 10.89 11.09
CA THR A 144 -1.34 9.41 11.15
C THR A 144 -2.67 8.80 11.59
N GLY A 145 -3.72 9.62 11.72
CA GLY A 145 -5.05 9.18 12.16
C GLY A 145 -5.84 8.41 11.10
N SER A 146 -5.37 8.39 9.85
CA SER A 146 -6.03 7.69 8.74
C SER A 146 -5.05 6.82 7.96
N MET A 147 -5.57 5.69 7.45
CA MET A 147 -4.83 4.79 6.58
C MET A 147 -5.71 4.38 5.41
N ILE A 148 -5.14 4.39 4.21
CA ILE A 148 -5.81 3.94 2.98
C ILE A 148 -5.08 2.69 2.47
N LEU A 149 -5.83 1.62 2.27
CA LEU A 149 -5.36 0.44 1.58
C LEU A 149 -5.56 0.61 0.07
N SER A 150 -4.52 0.28 -0.70
CA SER A 150 -4.61 0.13 -2.15
C SER A 150 -3.99 -1.20 -2.54
N VAL A 151 -4.83 -2.11 -3.04
CA VAL A 151 -4.40 -3.40 -3.61
C VAL A 151 -4.31 -3.21 -5.11
N ASN A 152 -3.16 -3.56 -5.70
CA ASN A 152 -2.91 -3.38 -7.13
C ASN A 152 -2.70 -4.77 -7.75
N HIS A 153 -3.50 -5.09 -8.76
CA HIS A 153 -3.40 -6.33 -9.52
C HIS A 153 -2.89 -6.01 -10.92
N TYR A 154 -1.75 -6.59 -11.28
CA TYR A 154 -1.11 -6.42 -12.57
C TYR A 154 -1.24 -7.73 -13.35
N PRO A 155 -2.26 -7.89 -14.22
CA PRO A 155 -2.41 -9.10 -15.01
C PRO A 155 -1.27 -9.25 -16.02
N SER A 156 -1.02 -10.46 -16.51
CA SER A 156 -0.03 -10.70 -17.56
C SER A 156 -0.30 -9.83 -18.79
N CYS A 157 0.73 -9.15 -19.29
CA CYS A 157 0.64 -8.29 -20.47
C CYS A 157 1.29 -8.99 -21.67
N PRO A 158 0.62 -9.07 -22.84
CA PRO A 158 1.22 -9.64 -24.05
C PRO A 158 2.36 -8.77 -24.61
N GLU A 159 2.31 -7.45 -24.39
CA GLU A 159 3.30 -6.49 -24.90
C GLU A 159 3.77 -5.54 -23.78
N PRO A 160 4.51 -6.06 -22.77
CA PRO A 160 4.87 -5.30 -21.57
C PRO A 160 5.79 -4.10 -21.84
N SER A 161 6.44 -4.03 -23.00
CA SER A 161 7.26 -2.88 -23.40
C SER A 161 6.46 -1.65 -23.85
N LEU A 162 5.15 -1.79 -24.11
CA LEU A 162 4.29 -0.72 -24.63
C LEU A 162 3.38 -0.10 -23.57
N THR A 163 3.38 -0.63 -22.36
CA THR A 163 2.50 -0.17 -21.28
C THR A 163 3.24 -0.13 -19.95
N LEU A 164 2.59 0.44 -18.94
CA LEU A 164 3.06 0.49 -17.57
C LEU A 164 1.95 0.00 -16.65
N GLY A 165 2.32 -0.77 -15.63
CA GLY A 165 1.40 -1.07 -14.53
C GLY A 165 1.02 0.20 -13.77
N MET A 166 1.97 1.11 -13.56
CA MET A 166 1.75 2.41 -12.91
C MET A 166 2.63 3.47 -13.57
N SER A 167 2.11 4.69 -13.73
CA SER A 167 2.91 5.81 -14.23
C SER A 167 3.95 6.27 -13.21
N LYS A 168 4.99 6.96 -13.69
CA LYS A 168 5.96 7.66 -12.83
C LYS A 168 5.22 8.67 -11.94
N HIS A 169 5.37 8.53 -10.63
CA HIS A 169 4.79 9.43 -9.64
C HIS A 169 5.63 9.48 -8.36
N SER A 170 5.21 10.33 -7.43
CA SER A 170 5.63 10.30 -6.02
C SER A 170 4.37 10.21 -5.19
N ASP A 171 4.42 9.43 -4.12
CA ASP A 171 3.27 9.29 -3.23
C ASP A 171 2.98 10.61 -2.53
N PRO A 172 1.70 11.00 -2.39
CA PRO A 172 1.32 12.21 -1.66
C PRO A 172 1.25 11.99 -0.14
N ASN A 173 1.49 10.77 0.34
CA ASN A 173 1.33 10.37 1.74
C ASN A 173 2.59 10.66 2.56
N LEU A 174 2.44 10.69 3.89
CA LEU A 174 3.57 10.82 4.81
C LEU A 174 4.54 9.64 4.70
N ILE A 175 3.99 8.42 4.74
CA ILE A 175 4.72 7.17 4.45
C ILE A 175 3.79 6.21 3.68
N THR A 176 4.41 5.33 2.91
CA THR A 176 3.74 4.20 2.25
C THR A 176 4.46 2.92 2.66
N ILE A 177 3.72 1.94 3.18
CA ILE A 177 4.22 0.60 3.47
C ILE A 177 3.70 -0.32 2.37
N LEU A 178 4.60 -0.90 1.59
CA LEU A 178 4.28 -1.76 0.46
C LEU A 178 4.57 -3.22 0.79
N MET A 179 3.58 -4.09 0.57
CA MET A 179 3.74 -5.54 0.54
C MET A 179 3.66 -6.00 -0.93
N GLN A 180 4.72 -6.62 -1.43
CA GLN A 180 4.79 -7.18 -2.79
C GLN A 180 4.63 -8.70 -2.75
N ASP A 181 4.19 -9.28 -3.86
CA ASP A 181 4.27 -10.73 -4.06
C ASP A 181 5.63 -11.12 -4.66
N ASP A 182 5.73 -12.33 -5.19
CA ASP A 182 6.93 -12.91 -5.77
C ASP A 182 7.25 -12.42 -7.19
N VAL A 183 6.46 -11.50 -7.75
CA VAL A 183 6.67 -10.94 -9.08
C VAL A 183 7.30 -9.54 -8.98
N SER A 184 8.49 -9.39 -9.56
CA SER A 184 9.18 -8.11 -9.62
C SER A 184 8.46 -7.11 -10.54
N GLY A 185 8.48 -5.83 -10.19
CA GLY A 185 7.87 -4.78 -11.00
C GLY A 185 8.04 -3.36 -10.46
N LEU A 186 8.30 -3.19 -9.16
CA LEU A 186 8.60 -1.89 -8.58
C LEU A 186 9.95 -1.38 -9.09
N GLN A 187 9.95 -0.13 -9.55
CA GLN A 187 11.15 0.62 -9.89
C GLN A 187 11.14 1.98 -9.21
N VAL A 188 12.31 2.42 -8.75
CA VAL A 188 12.53 3.73 -8.14
C VAL A 188 13.44 4.57 -9.02
N LEU A 189 13.13 5.87 -9.16
CA LEU A 189 13.95 6.79 -9.95
C LEU A 189 14.99 7.46 -9.05
N LYS A 190 16.25 7.05 -9.19
CA LYS A 190 17.40 7.61 -8.46
C LYS A 190 18.43 8.16 -9.44
N ASP A 191 18.85 9.41 -9.23
CA ASP A 191 19.87 10.08 -10.03
C ASP A 191 19.64 9.98 -11.55
N GLY A 192 18.36 10.11 -11.96
CA GLY A 192 17.94 10.03 -13.36
C GLY A 192 17.85 8.62 -13.94
N LYS A 193 18.10 7.57 -13.14
CA LYS A 193 18.05 6.17 -13.54
C LYS A 193 16.97 5.40 -12.78
N TRP A 194 16.26 4.53 -13.49
CA TRP A 194 15.33 3.58 -12.89
C TRP A 194 16.10 2.40 -12.31
N ILE A 195 15.84 2.08 -11.05
CA ILE A 195 16.44 0.97 -10.31
C ILE A 195 15.31 0.04 -9.87
N ALA A 196 15.45 -1.26 -10.16
CA ALA A 196 14.51 -2.27 -9.70
C ALA A 196 14.64 -2.48 -8.18
N VAL A 197 13.51 -2.74 -7.51
CA VAL A 197 13.47 -3.14 -6.11
C VAL A 197 13.20 -4.65 -6.06
N GLU A 198 14.07 -5.39 -5.38
CA GLU A 198 14.03 -6.86 -5.24
C GLU A 198 13.65 -7.29 -3.84
#